data_AF-A0A1C5VMM9-F1
#
_entry.id   AF-A0A1C5VMM9-F1
#
_cell.length_a   1.000
_cell.length_b   1.000
_cell.length_c   1.000
_cell.angle_alpha   90.00
_cell.angle_beta   90.00
_cell.angle_gamma   90.00
#
_symmetry.space_group_name_H-M   'P 1'
#
loop_
_entity.id
_entity.type
_entity.pdbx_description
1 polymer ?
#
loop_
_entity_poly.entity_id
_entity_poly.type
_entity_poly.pdbx_seq_one_letter_code
_entity_poly.pdbx_strand_id
1 'polypeptide(L)'
;MKEIIKSINVDLNKCNDAINTNSLMEIAIAIEEMIDKYRYEIKDLTELEKRNVWSYNKKDLEKVIDYIKGYEVKLRNQYNQTIINESFHNSIENIESSNNLSCERKKELIDIINKIKNISNEDCNKDVKWSKLRDYINFISNESFEVGFEILNLLYKICTYSL
;
A
#
# COMPACT_ATOMS: atom_id res chain seq x y z
N MET A 1 -6.18 -6.69 6.20
CA MET A 1 -5.73 -6.15 4.89
C MET A 1 -5.15 -7.23 3.98
N LYS A 2 -4.18 -8.07 4.42
CA LYS A 2 -3.68 -9.21 3.63
C LYS A 2 -4.79 -10.16 3.15
N GLU A 3 -5.72 -10.54 4.03
CA GLU A 3 -6.87 -11.39 3.66
C GLU A 3 -7.81 -10.73 2.63
N ILE A 4 -7.96 -9.40 2.68
CA ILE A 4 -8.79 -8.66 1.72
C ILE A 4 -8.14 -8.70 0.32
N ILE A 5 -6.84 -8.46 0.23
CA ILE A 5 -6.08 -8.56 -1.03
C ILE A 5 -6.15 -9.99 -1.58
N LYS A 6 -6.03 -11.00 -0.72
CA LYS A 6 -6.16 -12.41 -1.13
C LYS A 6 -7.55 -12.71 -1.69
N SER A 7 -8.61 -12.21 -1.06
CA SER A 7 -9.99 -12.32 -1.53
C SER A 7 -10.15 -11.68 -2.92
N ILE A 8 -9.65 -10.45 -3.10
CA ILE A 8 -9.68 -9.75 -4.40
C ILE A 8 -9.00 -10.57 -5.51
N ASN A 9 -7.84 -11.18 -5.22
CA ASN A 9 -7.16 -12.02 -6.21
C ASN A 9 -7.99 -13.24 -6.63
N VAL A 10 -8.73 -13.84 -5.71
CA VAL A 10 -9.65 -14.94 -6.02
C VAL A 10 -10.76 -14.44 -6.96
N ASP A 11 -11.31 -13.27 -6.69
CA ASP A 11 -12.38 -12.70 -7.52
C ASP A 11 -11.90 -12.29 -8.91
N LEU A 12 -10.70 -11.71 -9.01
CA LEU A 12 -10.07 -11.41 -10.30
C LEU A 12 -9.82 -12.68 -11.11
N ASN A 13 -9.41 -13.78 -10.48
CA ASN A 13 -9.25 -15.06 -11.16
C ASN A 13 -10.59 -15.58 -11.71
N LYS A 14 -11.67 -15.51 -10.91
CA LYS A 14 -13.01 -15.85 -11.40
C LYS A 14 -13.42 -15.02 -12.62
N CYS A 15 -13.15 -13.71 -12.60
CA CYS A 15 -13.44 -12.83 -13.73
C CYS A 15 -12.63 -13.22 -14.98
N ASN A 16 -11.35 -13.55 -14.82
CA ASN A 16 -10.51 -14.02 -15.92
C ASN A 16 -11.00 -15.37 -16.49
N ASP A 17 -11.43 -16.30 -15.63
CA ASP A 17 -11.99 -17.57 -16.04
C ASP A 17 -13.30 -17.38 -16.85
N ALA A 18 -14.16 -16.45 -16.43
CA ALA A 18 -15.37 -16.09 -17.17
C ALA A 18 -15.05 -15.48 -18.56
N ILE A 19 -14.01 -14.63 -18.64
CA ILE A 19 -13.51 -14.10 -19.92
C ILE A 19 -13.01 -15.21 -20.84
N ASN A 20 -12.26 -16.17 -20.29
CA ASN A 20 -11.65 -17.26 -21.06
C ASN A 20 -12.69 -18.26 -21.56
N THR A 21 -13.70 -18.53 -20.73
CA THR A 21 -14.84 -19.39 -21.10
C THR A 21 -15.68 -18.73 -22.20
N ASN A 22 -15.68 -17.39 -22.26
CA ASN A 22 -16.41 -16.58 -23.23
C ASN A 22 -17.92 -16.93 -23.31
N SER A 23 -18.47 -17.39 -22.17
CA SER A 23 -19.89 -17.68 -22.00
C SER A 23 -20.59 -16.41 -21.54
N LEU A 24 -21.64 -15.99 -22.25
CA LEU A 24 -22.46 -14.84 -21.85
C LEU A 24 -23.03 -14.98 -20.44
N MET A 25 -23.36 -16.21 -20.04
CA MET A 25 -23.87 -16.51 -18.70
C MET A 25 -22.80 -16.29 -17.64
N GLU A 26 -21.60 -16.85 -17.82
CA GLU A 26 -20.49 -16.67 -16.87
C GLU A 26 -20.07 -15.20 -16.78
N ILE A 27 -20.07 -14.49 -17.90
CA ILE A 27 -19.78 -13.05 -17.94
C ILE A 27 -20.81 -12.27 -17.11
N ALA A 28 -22.11 -12.52 -17.32
CA ALA A 28 -23.16 -11.84 -16.60
C ALA A 28 -23.12 -12.14 -15.10
N ILE A 29 -22.91 -13.40 -14.72
CA ILE A 29 -22.77 -13.82 -13.31
C ILE A 29 -21.58 -13.11 -12.66
N ALA A 30 -20.40 -13.14 -13.30
CA ALA A 30 -19.21 -12.52 -12.75
C ALA A 30 -19.39 -11.01 -12.53
N ILE A 31 -20.00 -10.30 -13.49
CA ILE A 31 -20.26 -8.86 -13.37
C ILE A 31 -21.20 -8.58 -12.19
N GLU A 32 -22.34 -9.26 -12.10
CA GLU A 32 -23.31 -9.02 -11.03
C GLU A 32 -22.72 -9.35 -9.64
N GLU A 33 -21.99 -10.45 -9.51
CA GLU A 33 -21.30 -10.80 -8.25
C GLU A 33 -20.31 -9.69 -7.83
N MET A 34 -19.53 -9.16 -8.78
CA MET A 34 -18.54 -8.12 -8.50
C MET A 34 -19.18 -6.80 -8.13
N ILE A 35 -20.24 -6.40 -8.85
CA ILE A 35 -21.00 -5.19 -8.53
C ILE A 35 -21.58 -5.32 -7.12
N ASP A 36 -22.28 -6.41 -6.81
CA ASP A 36 -22.91 -6.58 -5.50
C ASP A 36 -21.87 -6.55 -4.36
N LYS A 37 -20.74 -7.23 -4.56
CA LYS A 37 -19.67 -7.33 -3.56
C LYS A 37 -18.92 -6.01 -3.31
N TYR A 38 -18.71 -5.19 -4.34
CA TYR A 38 -17.81 -4.02 -4.27
C TYR A 38 -18.50 -2.66 -4.50
N ARG A 39 -19.83 -2.64 -4.64
CA ARG A 39 -20.60 -1.40 -4.94
C ARG A 39 -20.38 -0.25 -3.96
N TYR A 40 -20.05 -0.53 -2.71
CA TYR A 40 -19.86 0.51 -1.69
C TYR A 40 -18.42 1.03 -1.68
N GLU A 41 -17.47 0.21 -2.13
CA GLU A 41 -16.05 0.47 -2.16
C GLU A 41 -15.61 1.13 -3.48
N ILE A 42 -16.28 0.78 -4.58
CA ILE A 42 -15.94 1.18 -5.95
C ILE A 42 -17.19 1.76 -6.62
N LYS A 43 -17.33 3.09 -6.58
CA LYS A 43 -18.49 3.79 -7.13
C LYS A 43 -18.69 3.54 -8.62
N ASP A 44 -17.60 3.44 -9.39
CA ASP A 44 -17.66 3.29 -10.85
C ASP A 44 -18.27 1.93 -11.28
N LEU A 45 -18.34 0.94 -10.38
CA LEU A 45 -19.00 -0.35 -10.68
C LEU A 45 -20.51 -0.19 -10.82
N THR A 46 -21.15 0.67 -10.03
CA THR A 46 -22.61 0.84 -10.11
C THR A 46 -23.02 1.54 -11.40
N GLU A 47 -22.13 2.27 -12.05
CA GLU A 47 -22.36 2.86 -13.38
C GLU A 47 -22.40 1.81 -14.50
N LEU A 48 -21.85 0.61 -14.25
CA LEU A 48 -21.91 -0.50 -15.19
C LEU A 48 -23.22 -1.30 -15.07
N GLU A 49 -24.02 -1.12 -14.02
CA GLU A 49 -25.26 -1.87 -13.81
C GLU A 49 -26.21 -1.72 -15.01
N LYS A 50 -26.70 -2.86 -15.52
CA LYS A 50 -27.69 -2.88 -16.60
C LYS A 50 -28.99 -3.47 -16.12
N ARG A 51 -30.11 -2.84 -16.50
CA ARG A 51 -31.46 -3.36 -16.20
C ARG A 51 -31.69 -4.79 -16.73
N ASN A 52 -31.05 -5.15 -17.84
CA ASN A 52 -31.08 -6.49 -18.39
C ASN A 52 -29.70 -7.12 -18.28
N VAL A 53 -29.53 -8.09 -17.39
CA VAL A 53 -28.25 -8.79 -17.16
C VAL A 53 -27.72 -9.48 -18.42
N TRP A 54 -28.57 -9.88 -19.36
CA TRP A 54 -28.15 -10.49 -20.63
C TRP A 54 -27.56 -9.49 -21.62
N SER A 55 -27.61 -8.19 -21.31
CA SER A 55 -27.00 -7.14 -22.13
C SER A 55 -25.54 -6.84 -21.76
N TYR A 56 -25.01 -7.52 -20.74
CA TYR A 56 -23.58 -7.51 -20.47
C TYR A 56 -22.78 -8.16 -21.60
N ASN A 57 -21.56 -7.70 -21.78
CA ASN A 57 -20.62 -8.25 -22.73
C ASN A 57 -19.21 -8.30 -22.11
N LYS A 58 -18.29 -8.94 -22.83
CA LYS A 58 -16.90 -9.10 -22.40
C LYS A 58 -16.22 -7.77 -22.04
N LYS A 59 -16.49 -6.67 -22.75
CA LYS A 59 -15.89 -5.36 -22.44
C LYS A 59 -16.38 -4.79 -21.12
N ASP A 60 -17.61 -5.11 -20.72
CA ASP A 60 -18.12 -4.69 -19.41
C ASP A 60 -17.35 -5.42 -18.29
N LEU A 61 -17.11 -6.72 -18.45
CA LEU A 61 -16.30 -7.51 -17.50
C LEU A 61 -14.83 -7.06 -17.46
N GLU A 62 -14.24 -6.69 -18.61
CA GLU A 62 -12.90 -6.10 -18.67
C GLU A 62 -12.81 -4.80 -17.84
N LYS A 63 -13.83 -3.93 -17.92
CA LYS A 63 -13.91 -2.73 -17.08
C LYS A 63 -14.04 -3.05 -15.59
N VAL A 64 -14.87 -4.03 -15.23
CA VAL A 64 -15.00 -4.50 -13.83
C VAL A 64 -13.64 -4.94 -13.30
N ILE A 65 -12.89 -5.73 -14.08
CA ILE A 65 -11.53 -6.17 -13.72
C ILE A 65 -10.62 -4.97 -13.49
N ASP A 66 -10.63 -3.98 -14.37
CA ASP A 66 -9.79 -2.79 -14.25
C ASP A 66 -10.13 -1.98 -12.99
N TYR A 67 -11.42 -1.83 -12.68
CA TYR A 67 -11.85 -1.16 -11.46
C TYR A 67 -11.43 -1.91 -10.19
N ILE A 68 -11.57 -3.23 -10.16
CA ILE A 68 -11.15 -4.05 -9.02
C ILE A 68 -9.63 -4.01 -8.85
N LYS A 69 -8.85 -4.07 -9.94
CA LYS A 69 -7.39 -3.90 -9.89
C LYS A 69 -6.99 -2.53 -9.35
N GLY A 70 -7.66 -1.47 -9.79
CA GLY A 70 -7.44 -0.12 -9.27
C GLY A 70 -7.70 -0.05 -7.76
N TYR A 71 -8.78 -0.68 -7.30
CA TYR A 71 -9.10 -0.78 -5.88
C TYR A 71 -8.06 -1.60 -5.09
N GLU A 72 -7.59 -2.72 -5.63
CA GLU A 72 -6.52 -3.54 -5.04
C GLU A 72 -5.24 -2.72 -4.82
N VAL A 73 -4.82 -1.97 -5.85
CA VAL A 73 -3.64 -1.10 -5.79
C VAL A 73 -3.82 -0.03 -4.71
N LYS A 74 -4.99 0.60 -4.64
CA LYS A 74 -5.32 1.59 -3.61
C LYS A 74 -5.20 0.99 -2.19
N LEU A 75 -5.79 -0.17 -1.96
CA LEU A 75 -5.71 -0.86 -0.67
C LEU A 75 -4.27 -1.24 -0.30
N ARG A 76 -3.49 -1.72 -1.27
CA ARG A 76 -2.07 -2.07 -1.07
C ARG A 76 -1.26 -0.84 -0.68
N ASN A 77 -1.47 0.29 -1.34
CA ASN A 77 -0.80 1.55 -1.01
C ASN A 77 -1.17 2.02 0.40
N GLN A 78 -2.46 1.96 0.78
CA GLN A 78 -2.90 2.27 2.14
C GLN A 78 -2.24 1.36 3.17
N TYR A 79 -2.17 0.06 2.92
CA TYR A 79 -1.51 -0.90 3.80
C TYR A 79 -0.03 -0.56 4.02
N ASN A 80 0.68 -0.32 2.92
CA ASN A 80 2.09 0.03 2.92
C ASN A 80 2.34 1.32 3.72
N GLN A 81 1.50 2.33 3.53
CA GLN A 81 1.56 3.58 4.28
C GLN A 81 1.36 3.34 5.79
N THR A 82 0.40 2.48 6.17
CA THR A 82 0.19 2.10 7.58
C THR A 82 1.43 1.45 8.17
N ILE A 83 2.06 0.49 7.48
CA ILE A 83 3.29 -0.17 7.96
C ILE A 83 4.42 0.85 8.18
N ILE A 84 4.60 1.78 7.25
CA ILE A 84 5.63 2.82 7.36
C ILE A 84 5.33 3.73 8.56
N ASN A 85 4.08 4.18 8.71
CA ASN A 85 3.68 5.05 9.82
C ASN A 85 3.83 4.37 11.19
N GLU A 86 3.44 3.10 11.30
CA GLU A 86 3.67 2.29 12.51
C GLU A 86 5.16 2.17 12.82
N SER A 87 5.99 1.95 11.80
CA SER A 87 7.44 1.89 11.97
C SER A 87 7.99 3.20 12.54
N PHE A 88 7.58 4.36 12.00
CA PHE A 88 7.97 5.66 12.55
C PHE A 88 7.52 5.86 13.99
N HIS A 89 6.30 5.47 14.33
CA HIS A 89 5.78 5.59 15.69
C HIS A 89 6.60 4.75 16.67
N ASN A 90 6.83 3.48 16.33
CA ASN A 90 7.60 2.56 17.17
C ASN A 90 9.05 3.05 17.35
N SER A 91 9.68 3.59 16.31
CA SER A 91 11.04 4.12 16.43
C SER A 91 11.13 5.32 17.36
N ILE A 92 10.15 6.23 17.31
CA ILE A 92 10.09 7.36 18.24
C ILE A 92 9.92 6.84 19.68
N GLU A 93 8.98 5.92 19.90
CA GLU A 93 8.74 5.32 21.22
C GLU A 93 9.97 4.61 21.77
N ASN A 94 10.70 3.86 20.94
CA ASN A 94 11.96 3.20 21.30
C ASN A 94 13.04 4.20 21.73
N ILE A 95 13.19 5.32 21.00
CA ILE A 95 14.14 6.37 21.37
C ILE A 95 13.72 7.08 22.66
N GLU A 96 12.44 7.39 22.81
CA GLU A 96 11.90 8.07 24.00
C GLU A 96 12.05 7.22 25.26
N SER A 97 11.80 5.91 25.16
CA SER A 97 11.89 4.95 26.27
C SER A 97 13.32 4.51 26.59
N SER A 98 14.31 4.81 25.74
CA SER A 98 15.70 4.42 25.98
C SER A 98 16.29 5.09 27.23
N ASN A 99 16.78 4.31 28.18
CA ASN A 99 17.47 4.82 29.37
C ASN A 99 18.95 5.17 29.11
N ASN A 100 19.49 4.74 27.96
CA ASN A 100 20.90 4.90 27.61
C ASN A 100 21.18 6.23 26.89
N LEU A 101 20.14 6.98 26.52
CA LEU A 101 20.24 8.23 25.77
C LEU A 101 19.92 9.43 26.67
N SER A 102 20.74 10.47 26.55
CA SER A 102 20.45 11.76 27.18
C SER A 102 19.22 12.41 26.54
N CYS A 103 18.54 13.29 27.28
CA CYS A 103 17.37 14.01 26.77
C CYS A 103 17.69 14.83 25.51
N GLU A 104 18.87 15.43 25.43
CA GLU A 104 19.33 16.16 24.23
C GLU A 104 19.47 15.22 23.04
N ARG A 105 20.10 14.06 23.26
CA ARG A 105 20.30 13.08 22.19
C ARG A 105 19.00 12.50 21.68
N LYS A 106 18.03 12.24 22.55
CA LYS A 106 16.69 11.80 22.16
C LYS A 106 16.02 12.79 21.21
N LYS A 107 16.08 14.08 21.52
CA LYS A 107 15.52 15.14 20.67
C LYS A 107 16.17 15.15 19.28
N GLU A 108 17.50 15.09 19.22
CA GLU A 108 18.24 15.04 17.96
C GLU A 108 17.82 13.84 17.08
N LEU A 109 17.67 12.67 17.69
CA LEU A 109 17.27 11.46 16.97
C LEU A 109 15.81 11.52 16.50
N ILE A 110 14.90 12.05 17.31
CA ILE A 110 13.51 12.27 16.92
C ILE A 110 13.44 13.27 15.75
N ASP A 111 14.25 14.33 15.76
CA ASP A 111 14.33 15.27 14.64
C ASP A 111 14.84 14.60 13.36
N ILE A 112 15.82 13.70 13.47
CA ILE A 112 16.30 12.89 12.33
C ILE A 112 15.20 11.98 11.80
N ILE A 113 14.49 11.27 12.68
CA ILE A 113 13.36 10.40 12.31
C ILE A 113 12.28 11.22 11.59
N ASN A 114 11.97 12.41 12.09
CA ASN A 114 10.99 13.31 11.46
C ASN A 114 11.44 13.82 10.09
N LYS A 115 12.74 14.12 9.91
CA LYS A 115 13.28 14.46 8.58
C LYS A 115 13.15 13.30 7.60
N ILE A 116 13.48 12.08 8.04
CA ILE A 116 13.30 10.85 7.23
C ILE A 116 11.82 10.66 6.87
N LYS A 117 10.90 10.87 7.82
CA LYS A 117 9.45 10.82 7.59
C LYS A 117 8.99 11.83 6.54
N ASN A 118 9.50 13.05 6.61
CA ASN A 118 9.16 14.08 5.63
C ASN A 118 9.61 13.65 4.23
N ILE A 119 10.86 13.18 4.07
CA ILE A 119 11.38 12.67 2.79
C ILE A 119 10.53 11.50 2.27
N SER A 120 10.14 10.57 3.16
CA SER A 120 9.29 9.43 2.79
C SER A 120 7.94 9.88 2.20
N ASN A 121 7.36 10.97 2.71
CA ASN A 121 6.07 11.49 2.30
C ASN A 121 6.13 12.47 1.13
N GLU A 122 7.32 12.86 0.67
CA GLU A 122 7.46 13.73 -0.49
C GLU A 122 6.90 13.05 -1.76
N ASP A 123 6.13 13.82 -2.53
CA ASP A 123 5.68 13.44 -3.87
C ASP A 123 6.82 13.69 -4.87
N CYS A 124 7.76 12.75 -4.90
CA CYS A 124 8.86 12.73 -5.85
C CYS A 124 9.13 11.31 -6.32
N ASN A 125 9.88 11.19 -7.43
CA ASN A 125 10.23 9.88 -7.96
C ASN A 125 11.13 9.08 -6.98
N LYS A 126 11.17 7.77 -7.21
CA LYS A 126 11.84 6.81 -6.33
C LYS A 126 13.34 7.07 -6.20
N ASP A 127 14.00 7.43 -7.30
CA ASP A 127 15.45 7.67 -7.32
C ASP A 127 15.85 8.92 -6.53
N VAL A 128 15.07 10.01 -6.66
CA VAL A 128 15.27 11.25 -5.91
C VAL A 128 15.05 11.01 -4.42
N LYS A 129 13.99 10.28 -4.07
CA LYS A 129 13.69 9.91 -2.68
C LYS A 129 14.81 9.06 -2.08
N TRP A 130 15.29 8.05 -2.80
CA TRP A 130 16.44 7.24 -2.39
C TRP A 130 17.70 8.08 -2.19
N SER A 131 17.99 9.00 -3.11
CA SER A 131 19.17 9.87 -3.00
C SER A 131 19.16 10.70 -1.71
N LYS A 132 17.99 11.22 -1.29
CA LYS A 132 17.85 11.97 -0.03
C LYS A 132 17.97 11.07 1.21
N LEU A 133 17.43 9.85 1.15
CA LEU A 133 17.49 8.89 2.26
C LEU A 133 18.91 8.33 2.46
N ARG A 134 19.70 8.23 1.39
CA ARG A 134 21.06 7.71 1.41
C ARG A 134 21.98 8.46 2.37
N ASP A 135 21.77 9.76 2.56
CA ASP A 135 22.59 10.58 3.47
C ASP A 135 22.52 10.09 4.92
N TYR A 136 21.40 9.47 5.31
CA TYR A 136 21.21 8.90 6.64
C TYR A 136 21.92 7.56 6.84
N ILE A 137 22.39 6.90 5.78
CA ILE A 137 23.24 5.70 5.90
C ILE A 137 24.62 6.07 6.48
N ASN A 138 25.18 7.20 6.05
CA ASN A 138 26.44 7.70 6.61
C ASN A 138 26.26 8.17 8.07
N PHE A 139 25.09 8.68 8.41
CA PHE A 139 24.75 8.96 9.80
C PHE A 139 24.78 7.66 10.61
N ILE A 140 24.03 6.63 10.18
CA ILE A 140 23.98 5.31 10.86
C ILE A 140 25.38 4.74 11.12
N SER A 141 26.31 4.84 10.18
CA SER A 141 27.66 4.25 10.33
C SER A 141 28.50 4.86 11.46
N ASN A 142 28.13 6.05 11.96
CA ASN A 142 28.82 6.73 13.05
C ASN A 142 28.09 6.60 14.40
N GLU A 143 26.99 5.85 14.45
CA GLU A 143 26.14 5.73 15.64
C GLU A 143 26.39 4.44 16.43
N SER A 144 25.85 4.41 17.65
CA SER A 144 25.77 3.17 18.43
C SER A 144 24.91 2.13 17.71
N PHE A 145 25.12 0.85 18.01
CA PHE A 145 24.35 -0.24 17.41
C PHE A 145 22.83 -0.04 17.58
N GLU A 146 22.38 0.34 18.78
CA GLU A 146 20.95 0.54 19.08
C GLU A 146 20.33 1.61 18.17
N VAL A 147 20.97 2.78 18.08
CA VAL A 147 20.50 3.91 17.26
C VAL A 147 20.62 3.58 15.77
N GLY A 148 21.76 3.05 15.36
CA GLY A 148 22.02 2.68 13.97
C GLY A 148 21.03 1.64 13.46
N PHE A 149 20.73 0.62 14.27
CA PHE A 149 19.75 -0.42 13.94
C PHE A 149 18.33 0.13 13.81
N GLU A 150 17.93 1.01 14.73
CA GLU A 150 16.60 1.63 14.70
C GLU A 150 16.38 2.44 13.41
N ILE A 151 17.33 3.32 13.08
CA ILE A 151 17.24 4.14 11.86
C ILE A 151 17.36 3.28 10.60
N LEU A 152 18.23 2.25 10.60
CA LEU A 152 18.36 1.33 9.46
C LEU A 152 17.06 0.57 9.18
N ASN A 153 16.38 0.11 10.23
CA ASN A 153 15.08 -0.57 10.09
C ASN A 153 14.03 0.36 9.46
N LEU A 154 13.97 1.63 9.86
CA LEU A 154 13.10 2.62 9.22
C LEU A 154 13.39 2.76 7.73
N LEU A 155 14.66 2.96 7.38
CA LEU A 155 15.07 3.10 5.98
C LEU A 155 14.72 1.85 5.16
N TYR A 156 14.95 0.66 5.72
CA TYR A 156 14.58 -0.60 5.07
C TYR A 156 13.07 -0.70 4.82
N LYS A 157 12.24 -0.32 5.80
CA LYS A 157 10.78 -0.34 5.65
C LYS A 157 10.31 0.63 4.58
N ILE A 158 10.85 1.86 4.54
CA ILE A 158 10.53 2.83 3.50
C ILE A 158 10.90 2.30 2.12
N CYS A 159 12.10 1.73 1.97
CA CYS A 159 12.54 1.17 0.69
C CYS A 159 11.67 -0.02 0.24
N THR A 160 11.16 -0.82 1.17
CA THR A 160 10.32 -1.98 0.84
C THR A 160 8.91 -1.60 0.43
N TYR A 161 8.35 -0.54 1.03
CA TYR A 161 6.92 -0.23 0.94
C TYR A 161 6.58 1.07 0.21
N SER A 162 7.57 1.94 -0.05
CA SER A 162 7.41 3.24 -0.72
C SER A 162 8.25 3.41 -2.00
N LEU A 163 9.38 2.70 -2.11
CA LEU A 163 10.24 2.67 -3.30
C LEU A 163 9.96 1.46 -4.19
#